data_AF-X0WMZ3-F1
#
_entry.id   AF-X0WMZ3-F1
#
_cell.length_a   1.000
_cell.length_b   1.000
_cell.length_c   1.000
_cell.angle_alpha   90.00
_cell.angle_beta   90.00
_cell.angle_gamma   90.00
#
_symmetry.space_group_name_H-M   'P 1'
#
loop_
_entity.id
_entity.type
_entity.pdbx_description
1 polymer ?
#
loop_
_entity_poly.entity_id
_entity_poly.type
_entity_poly.pdbx_seq_one_letter_code
_entity_poly.pdbx_strand_id
1 'polypeptide(L)' 'MRKRDIIHLIKIEIYQRKLALKTKASKIGIYEDFGQKELRAIRSKFHYTELIYGTVQERKAAALIDTFNNWCMNFTI' A
#
# COMPACT_ATOMS: atom_id res chain seq x y z
N MET A 1 1.30 6.46 18.42
CA MET A 1 2.13 5.43 17.75
C MET A 1 3.58 5.94 17.71
N ARG A 2 4.60 5.16 18.10
CA ARG A 2 5.99 5.64 17.99
C ARG A 2 6.40 5.66 16.52
N LYS A 3 7.12 6.69 16.08
CA LYS A 3 7.39 6.95 14.65
C LYS A 3 8.22 5.88 13.92
N ARG A 4 8.99 5.04 14.63
CA ARG A 4 9.66 3.86 14.03
C ARG A 4 8.69 2.72 13.71
N ASP A 5 7.55 2.66 14.38
CA ASP A 5 6.60 1.56 14.25
C ASP A 5 5.76 1.72 12.97
N ILE A 6 5.52 2.95 12.49
CA ILE A 6 4.63 3.20 11.34
C ILE A 6 5.12 2.58 10.04
N ILE A 7 6.41 2.75 9.74
CA ILE A 7 7.03 2.24 8.51
C ILE A 7 6.97 0.71 8.50
N HIS A 8 7.24 0.08 9.65
CA HIS A 8 7.21 -1.36 9.79
C HIS A 8 5.77 -1.91 9.60
N LEU A 9 4.78 -1.27 10.22
CA LEU A 9 3.37 -1.65 10.10
C LEU A 9 2.86 -1.52 8.65
N ILE A 10 3.21 -0.43 7.95
CA ILE A 10 2.85 -0.25 6.54
C ILE A 10 3.48 -1.33 5.65
N LYS A 11 4.75 -1.69 5.89
CA LYS A 11 5.42 -2.76 5.15
C LYS A 11 4.70 -4.10 5.31
N ILE A 12 4.30 -4.44 6.53
CA ILE A 12 3.55 -5.68 6.81
C ILE A 12 2.20 -5.66 6.08
N GLU A 13 1.44 -4.57 6.21
CA GLU A 13 0.14 -4.46 5.55
C GLU A 13 0.27 -4.58 4.02
N ILE A 14 1.20 -3.85 3.41
CA ILE A 14 1.46 -3.93 1.97
C ILE A 14 1.82 -5.36 1.56
N TYR A 15 2.69 -6.04 2.32
CA TYR A 15 3.08 -7.41 2.02
C TYR A 15 1.88 -8.36 2.00
N GLN A 16 1.02 -8.29 3.02
CA GLN A 16 -0.19 -9.10 3.09
C GLN A 16 -1.15 -8.82 1.93
N ARG A 17 -1.36 -7.54 1.56
CA ARG A 17 -2.19 -7.17 0.42
C ARG A 17 -1.62 -7.66 -0.91
N LYS A 18 -0.29 -7.56 -1.10
CA LYS A 18 0.38 -8.10 -2.30
C LYS A 18 0.17 -9.61 -2.44
N LEU A 19 0.27 -10.37 -1.36
CA LEU A 19 0.02 -11.83 -1.40
C LEU A 19 -1.43 -12.13 -1.82
N ALA A 20 -2.41 -11.49 -1.17
CA ALA A 20 -3.82 -11.68 -1.51
C ALA A 20 -4.13 -11.29 -2.97
N LEU A 21 -3.54 -10.18 -3.44
CA LEU A 21 -3.69 -9.69 -4.81
C LEU A 21 -3.09 -10.66 -5.83
N LYS A 22 -1.90 -11.20 -5.58
CA LYS A 22 -1.28 -12.22 -6.44
C LYS A 22 -2.15 -13.49 -6.52
N THR A 23 -2.66 -13.98 -5.39
CA THR A 23 -3.55 -15.14 -5.38
C THR A 23 -4.87 -14.88 -6.10
N LYS A 24 -5.40 -13.64 -6.02
CA LYS A 24 -6.59 -13.25 -6.77
C LYS A 24 -6.29 -13.19 -8.28
N ALA A 25 -5.19 -12.54 -8.65
CA ALA A 25 -4.73 -12.43 -10.04
C ALA A 25 -4.53 -13.81 -10.70
N SER A 26 -3.95 -14.77 -9.97
CA SER A 26 -3.75 -16.13 -10.50
C SER A 26 -5.07 -16.90 -10.72
N LYS A 27 -6.16 -16.50 -10.07
CA LYS A 27 -7.46 -17.19 -10.17
C LYS A 27 -8.38 -16.56 -11.21
N ILE A 28 -8.40 -15.23 -11.29
CA ILE A 28 -9.39 -14.49 -12.09
C ILE A 28 -8.77 -13.42 -13.00
N GLY A 29 -7.44 -13.35 -13.09
CA GLY A 29 -6.73 -12.36 -13.89
C GLY A 29 -6.60 -10.98 -13.23
N ILE A 30 -5.96 -10.06 -13.95
CA ILE A 30 -5.84 -8.64 -13.59
C ILE A 30 -7.05 -7.89 -14.14
N TYR A 31 -7.59 -6.96 -13.38
CA TYR A 31 -8.75 -6.13 -13.74
C TYR A 31 -8.38 -4.64 -13.72
N GLU A 32 -9.19 -3.79 -14.35
CA GLU A 32 -8.93 -2.37 -14.63
C GLU A 32 -8.48 -1.55 -13.41
N ASP A 33 -8.97 -1.90 -12.22
CA ASP A 33 -8.64 -1.26 -10.93
C ASP A 33 -7.83 -2.18 -9.99
N PHE A 34 -6.96 -3.02 -10.54
CA PHE A 34 -6.21 -3.99 -9.75
C PHE A 34 -5.49 -3.34 -8.56
N GLY A 35 -5.78 -3.81 -7.35
CA GLY A 35 -5.14 -3.33 -6.13
C GLY A 35 -5.60 -1.96 -5.63
N GLN A 36 -6.50 -1.26 -6.33
CA GLN A 36 -6.98 0.07 -5.94
C GLN A 36 -7.86 0.02 -4.69
N LYS A 37 -8.64 -1.05 -4.51
CA LYS A 37 -9.43 -1.26 -3.30
C LYS A 37 -8.53 -1.40 -2.07
N GLU A 38 -7.47 -2.19 -2.19
CA GLU A 38 -6.47 -2.41 -1.14
C GLU A 38 -5.68 -1.14 -0.86
N LEU A 39 -5.31 -0.38 -1.89
CA LEU A 39 -4.65 0.91 -1.74
C LEU A 39 -5.51 1.89 -0.93
N ARG A 40 -6.80 2.02 -1.27
CA ARG A 40 -7.75 2.87 -0.53
C ARG A 40 -7.85 2.46 0.94
N ALA A 41 -7.89 1.15 1.21
CA ALA A 41 -7.92 0.62 2.58
C ALA A 41 -6.64 0.98 3.36
N ILE A 42 -5.46 0.82 2.75
CA ILE A 42 -4.18 1.20 3.38
C ILE A 42 -4.15 2.71 3.63
N ARG A 43 -4.51 3.54 2.64
CA ARG A 43 -4.51 5.00 2.77
C ARG A 43 -5.42 5.47 3.90
N SER A 44 -6.61 4.88 4.00
CA SER A 44 -7.55 5.17 5.09
C SER A 44 -7.00 4.74 6.44
N LYS A 45 -6.44 3.53 6.56
CA LYS A 45 -5.94 2.96 7.82
C LYS A 45 -4.79 3.77 8.42
N PHE A 46 -3.93 4.32 7.58
CA PHE A 46 -2.72 5.03 8.02
C PHE A 46 -2.80 6.56 7.87
N HIS A 47 -4.00 7.12 7.66
CA HIS A 47 -4.20 8.56 7.52
C HIS A 47 -3.26 9.19 6.48
N TYR A 48 -3.24 8.66 5.25
CA TYR A 48 -2.26 9.02 4.22
C TYR A 48 -2.07 10.54 4.03
N THR A 49 -3.15 11.32 4.07
CA THR A 49 -3.09 12.80 3.96
C THR A 49 -2.25 13.43 5.07
N GLU A 50 -2.34 12.93 6.30
CA GLU A 50 -1.50 13.40 7.40
C GLU A 50 -0.03 12.98 7.20
N LEU A 51 0.21 11.81 6.59
CA LEU A 51 1.56 11.32 6.34
C LEU A 51 2.33 12.15 5.31
N ILE A 52 1.67 12.56 4.23
CA ILE A 52 2.32 13.31 3.14
C ILE A 52 2.73 14.73 3.54
N TYR A 53 2.03 15.34 4.50
CA TYR A 53 2.35 16.67 5.03
C TYR A 53 3.06 16.63 6.39
N GLY A 54 3.32 15.42 6.91
CA GLY A 54 3.96 15.22 8.21
C GLY A 54 5.49 15.37 8.18
N THR A 55 6.10 14.78 9.20
CA THR A 55 7.56 14.73 9.38
C THR A 55 8.26 13.94 8.28
N VAL A 56 9.60 14.03 8.22
CA VAL A 56 10.43 13.27 7.27
C VAL A 56 10.15 11.76 7.35
N GLN A 57 9.90 11.21 8.54
CA GLN A 57 9.60 9.79 8.72
C GLN A 57 8.21 9.42 8.20
N GLU A 58 7.22 10.28 8.42
CA GLU A 58 5.84 10.09 7.92
C GLU A 58 5.79 10.19 6.39
N ARG A 59 6.53 11.13 5.79
CA ARG A 59 6.67 11.22 4.33
C ARG A 59 7.35 9.99 3.72
N LYS A 60 8.35 9.42 4.40
CA LYS A 60 8.94 8.12 4.02
C LYS A 60 7.91 6.98 4.11
N ALA A 61 7.02 7.04 5.09
CA ALA A 61 5.94 6.06 5.23
C ALA A 61 4.90 6.20 4.10
N ALA A 62 4.51 7.42 3.74
CA ALA A 62 3.64 7.69 2.60
C ALA A 62 4.23 7.19 1.27
N ALA A 63 5.54 7.40 1.07
CA ALA A 63 6.24 6.93 -0.14
C ALA A 63 6.17 5.39 -0.33
N LEU A 64 6.06 4.61 0.75
CA LEU A 64 5.85 3.17 0.66
C LEU A 64 4.45 2.83 0.12
N ILE A 65 3.44 3.59 0.53
CA ILE A 65 2.06 3.45 0.03
C ILE A 65 2.00 3.81 -1.46
N ASP A 66 2.72 4.86 -1.87
CA ASP A 66 2.80 5.25 -3.29
C ASP A 66 3.58 4.23 -4.14
N THR A 67 4.63 3.62 -3.57
CA THR A 67 5.33 2.49 -4.20
C THR A 67 4.39 1.29 -4.39
N PHE A 68 3.48 1.04 -3.43
CA PHE A 68 2.47 0.01 -3.57
C PHE A 68 1.46 0.34 -4.68
N ASN A 69 0.98 1.59 -4.76
CA ASN A 69 0.12 2.02 -5.88
C ASN A 69 0.81 1.79 -7.24
N ASN A 70 2.07 2.22 -7.37
CA ASN A 70 2.83 2.02 -8.59
C ASN A 70 2.99 0.53 -8.94
N TRP A 71 3.23 -0.31 -7.93
CA TRP A 71 3.27 -1.76 -8.14
C TRP A 71 1.92 -2.31 -8.63
N CYS A 72 0.80 -1.85 -8.08
CA CYS A 72 -0.54 -2.26 -8.53
C CYS A 72 -0.80 -1.86 -9.99
N MET A 73 -0.44 -0.63 -10.38
CA MET A 73 -0.66 -0.11 -11.73
C MET A 73 0.20 -0.80 -12.80
N ASN A 74 1.38 -1.30 -12.41
CA ASN A 74 2.31 -1.98 -13.33
C ASN A 74 2.37 -3.50 -13.10
N PHE A 75 1.43 -4.06 -12.33
CA PHE A 75 1.43 -5.49 -12.08
C PHE A 75 1.07 -6.23 -13.36
N THR A 76 1.89 -7.21 -13.73
CA THR A 76 1.64 -8.13 -14.84
C THR A 76 1.83 -9.55 -14.32
N ILE A 77 1.03 -10.49 -14.83
CA ILE A 77 1.14 -11.93 -14.53
C ILE A 77 2.24 -12.54 -15.39
#